data_AF-A0A6P0YK23-F1
#
_entry.id   AF-A0A6P0YK23-F1
#
_cell.length_a   1.000
_cell.length_b   1.000
_cell.length_c   1.000
_cell.angle_alpha   90.00
_cell.angle_beta   90.00
_cell.angle_gamma   90.00
#
_symmetry.space_group_name_H-M   'P 1'
#
loop_
_entity.id
_entity.type
_entity.pdbx_description
1 polymer ?
#
loop_
_entity_poly.entity_id
_entity_poly.type
_entity_poly.pdbx_seq_one_letter_code
_entity_poly.pdbx_strand_id
1 'polypeptide(L)'
;MSDLSHYQQLGLTEDASFDEIQAAKERLKQQHSGDQKVIENIEAAYDSILMDRLRLRQEGKIKVPERIRFPEKQTKKVPDSFTPGLTEKGPVWLQKLIDTPSR
;
A
#
# COMPACT_ATOMS: atom_id res chain seq x y z
N MET A 1 -3.29 -35.16 3.53
CA MET A 1 -4.55 -34.40 3.63
C MET A 1 -4.50 -33.41 2.49
N SER A 2 -5.44 -33.48 1.56
CA SER A 2 -5.50 -32.54 0.45
C SER A 2 -5.82 -31.17 1.06
N ASP A 3 -4.80 -30.33 1.20
CA ASP A 3 -4.93 -28.89 1.46
C ASP A 3 -5.72 -28.32 0.28
N LEU A 4 -7.05 -28.38 0.38
CA LEU A 4 -7.92 -27.64 -0.51
C LEU A 4 -7.57 -26.18 -0.29
N SER A 5 -7.13 -25.51 -1.37
CA SER A 5 -6.84 -24.08 -1.34
C SER A 5 -8.02 -23.36 -0.67
N HIS A 6 -7.77 -22.40 0.21
CA HIS A 6 -8.82 -21.68 0.97
C HIS A 6 -9.92 -21.12 0.02
N TYR A 7 -9.53 -20.76 -1.20
CA TYR A 7 -10.43 -20.41 -2.29
C TYR A 7 -11.38 -21.54 -2.67
N GLN A 8 -10.89 -22.76 -2.80
CA GLN A 8 -11.68 -23.95 -3.12
C GLN A 8 -12.67 -24.32 -2.01
N GLN A 9 -12.35 -24.05 -0.74
CA GLN A 9 -13.29 -24.22 0.38
C GLN A 9 -14.49 -23.29 0.27
N LEU A 10 -14.30 -22.10 -0.30
CA LEU A 10 -15.38 -21.14 -0.59
C LEU A 10 -15.99 -21.31 -1.98
N GLY A 11 -15.51 -22.28 -2.78
CA GLY A 11 -15.95 -22.49 -4.17
C GLY A 11 -15.48 -21.41 -5.15
N LEU A 12 -14.37 -20.75 -4.84
CA LEU A 12 -13.78 -19.65 -5.59
C LEU A 12 -12.48 -20.06 -6.26
N THR A 13 -12.10 -19.31 -7.29
CA THR A 13 -10.77 -19.35 -7.90
C THR A 13 -9.84 -18.36 -7.20
N GLU A 14 -8.52 -18.58 -7.29
CA GLU A 14 -7.52 -17.68 -6.69
C GLU A 14 -7.58 -16.26 -7.26
N ASP A 15 -8.09 -16.12 -8.50
CA ASP A 15 -8.27 -14.86 -9.22
C ASP A 15 -9.57 -14.11 -8.86
N ALA A 16 -10.41 -14.65 -7.97
CA ALA A 16 -11.69 -14.05 -7.62
C ALA A 16 -11.52 -12.60 -7.10
N SER A 17 -12.46 -11.72 -7.36
CA SER A 17 -12.47 -10.37 -6.81
C SER A 17 -12.79 -10.38 -5.30
N PHE A 18 -12.53 -9.26 -4.61
CA PHE A 18 -12.92 -9.12 -3.20
C PHE A 18 -14.44 -9.23 -3.02
N ASP A 19 -15.21 -8.62 -3.92
CA ASP A 19 -16.68 -8.64 -3.87
C ASP A 19 -17.23 -10.06 -4.05
N GLU A 20 -16.64 -10.86 -4.93
CA GLU A 20 -17.01 -12.27 -5.11
C GLU A 20 -16.74 -13.11 -3.87
N ILE A 21 -15.62 -12.88 -3.18
CA ILE A 21 -15.33 -13.57 -1.91
C ILE A 21 -16.35 -13.22 -0.85
N GLN A 22 -16.72 -11.94 -0.75
CA GLN A 22 -17.70 -11.49 0.23
C GLN A 22 -19.09 -12.08 -0.05
N ALA A 23 -19.51 -12.11 -1.32
CA ALA A 23 -20.75 -12.74 -1.74
C ALA A 23 -20.77 -14.25 -1.46
N ALA A 24 -19.67 -14.96 -1.72
CA ALA A 24 -19.55 -16.39 -1.43
C ALA A 24 -19.64 -16.68 0.07
N LYS A 25 -18.97 -15.89 0.91
CA LYS A 25 -19.07 -15.97 2.37
C LYS A 25 -20.52 -15.79 2.83
N GLU A 26 -21.21 -14.75 2.38
CA GLU A 26 -22.59 -14.50 2.77
C GLU A 26 -23.52 -15.64 2.36
N ARG A 27 -23.38 -16.15 1.14
CA ARG A 27 -24.14 -17.29 0.64
C ARG A 27 -23.92 -18.54 1.49
N LEU A 28 -22.66 -18.89 1.80
CA LEU A 28 -22.33 -20.07 2.60
C LEU A 28 -22.78 -19.92 4.04
N LYS A 29 -22.64 -18.72 4.62
CA LYS A 29 -23.14 -18.40 5.96
C LYS A 29 -24.65 -18.55 6.05
N GLN A 30 -25.39 -18.07 5.05
CA GLN A 30 -26.85 -18.25 4.99
C GLN A 30 -27.24 -19.72 4.85
N GLN A 31 -26.54 -20.47 3.99
CA GLN A 31 -26.79 -21.89 3.76
C GLN A 31 -26.51 -22.76 4.99
N HIS A 32 -25.53 -22.39 5.81
CA HIS A 32 -25.09 -23.14 7.00
C HIS A 32 -25.43 -22.45 8.32
N SER A 33 -26.47 -21.59 8.34
CA SER A 33 -26.88 -20.77 9.50
C SER A 33 -27.12 -21.55 10.81
N GLY A 34 -27.27 -22.87 10.76
CA GLY A 34 -27.51 -23.74 11.91
C GLY A 34 -26.30 -24.52 12.43
N ASP A 35 -25.15 -24.48 11.74
CA ASP A 35 -23.96 -25.24 12.14
C ASP A 35 -22.78 -24.31 12.41
N GLN A 36 -22.55 -24.04 13.69
CA GLN A 36 -21.54 -23.09 14.16
C GLN A 36 -20.13 -23.48 13.74
N LYS A 37 -19.81 -24.79 13.71
CA LYS A 37 -18.49 -25.27 13.27
C LYS A 37 -18.24 -24.98 11.79
N VAL A 38 -19.28 -25.10 10.97
CA VAL A 38 -19.16 -24.81 9.54
C VAL A 38 -18.97 -23.31 9.32
N ILE A 39 -19.69 -22.47 10.09
CA ILE A 39 -19.50 -21.02 10.05
C ILE A 39 -18.08 -20.62 10.46
N GLU A 40 -17.54 -21.19 11.54
CA GLU A 40 -16.17 -20.96 11.99
C GLU A 40 -15.14 -21.33 10.91
N ASN A 41 -15.32 -22.48 10.24
CA ASN A 41 -14.46 -22.88 9.15
C ASN A 41 -14.53 -21.92 7.94
N ILE A 42 -15.73 -21.42 7.61
CA ILE A 42 -15.92 -20.42 6.55
C ILE A 42 -15.20 -19.11 6.90
N GLU A 43 -15.25 -18.69 8.17
CA GLU A 43 -14.56 -17.49 8.65
C GLU A 43 -13.04 -17.66 8.64
N ALA A 44 -12.52 -18.82 9.05
CA ALA A 44 -11.09 -19.12 8.95
C ALA A 44 -10.58 -19.17 7.49
N ALA A 45 -11.38 -19.73 6.58
CA ALA A 45 -11.07 -19.72 5.14
C ALA A 45 -11.10 -18.30 4.56
N TYR A 46 -11.98 -17.43 5.05
CA TYR A 46 -12.03 -16.03 4.66
C TYR A 46 -10.80 -15.25 5.15
N ASP A 47 -10.40 -15.45 6.40
CA ASP A 47 -9.24 -14.76 7.00
C ASP A 47 -7.92 -15.16 6.32
N SER A 48 -7.76 -16.44 5.99
CA SER A 48 -6.58 -16.92 5.24
C SER A 48 -6.48 -16.26 3.86
N ILE A 49 -7.57 -16.15 3.11
CA ILE A 49 -7.60 -15.41 1.83
C ILE A 49 -7.22 -13.94 2.02
N LEU A 50 -7.68 -13.30 3.09
CA LEU A 50 -7.34 -11.92 3.40
C LEU A 50 -5.83 -11.76 3.68
N MET A 51 -5.25 -12.69 4.44
CA MET A 51 -3.83 -12.71 4.75
C MET A 51 -2.96 -13.01 3.51
N ASP A 52 -3.39 -13.92 2.64
CA ASP A 52 -2.70 -14.21 1.38
C ASP A 52 -2.63 -12.97 0.49
N ARG A 53 -3.72 -12.21 0.40
CA ARG A 53 -3.75 -10.93 -0.35
C ARG A 53 -2.91 -9.85 0.28
N LEU A 54 -2.92 -9.76 1.60
CA LEU A 54 -2.05 -8.85 2.33
C LEU A 54 -0.58 -9.19 2.08
N ARG A 55 -0.24 -10.48 2.06
CA ARG A 55 1.11 -10.97 1.73
C ARG A 55 1.50 -10.58 0.31
N LEU A 56 0.63 -10.81 -0.68
CA LEU A 56 0.85 -10.38 -2.08
C LEU A 56 1.08 -8.87 -2.19
N ARG A 57 0.40 -8.06 -1.36
CA ARG A 57 0.63 -6.61 -1.25
C ARG A 57 2.01 -6.29 -0.67
N GLN A 58 2.40 -6.97 0.41
CA GLN A 58 3.69 -6.77 1.07
C GLN A 58 4.87 -7.21 0.19
N GLU A 59 4.69 -8.26 -0.62
CA GLU A 59 5.69 -8.76 -1.57
C GLU A 59 5.94 -7.82 -2.76
N GLY A 60 5.18 -6.72 -2.89
CA GLY A 60 5.36 -5.74 -3.97
C GLY A 60 4.92 -6.25 -5.35
N LYS A 61 4.20 -7.39 -5.40
CA LYS A 61 3.65 -7.97 -6.65
C LYS A 61 2.35 -7.32 -7.10
N ILE A 62 1.74 -6.48 -6.25
CA ILE A 62 0.60 -5.66 -6.66
C ILE A 62 1.13 -4.52 -7.54
N LYS A 63 0.81 -4.60 -8.85
CA LYS A 63 1.05 -3.51 -9.79
C LYS A 63 0.36 -2.24 -9.24
N VAL A 64 1.16 -1.31 -8.74
CA VAL A 64 0.68 0.02 -8.36
C VAL A 64 0.20 0.69 -9.66
N PRO A 65 -1.05 1.15 -9.74
CA PRO A 65 -1.48 1.98 -10.86
C PRO A 65 -0.58 3.23 -10.91
N GLU A 66 0.05 3.50 -12.06
CA GLU A 66 1.02 4.61 -12.31
C GLU A 66 0.49 6.04 -12.06
N ARG A 67 -0.70 6.22 -11.46
CA ARG A 67 -1.31 7.53 -11.22
C ARG A 67 -0.98 8.17 -9.87
N ILE A 68 -0.03 7.62 -9.12
CA ILE A 68 0.59 8.34 -8.00
C ILE A 68 1.94 8.84 -8.49
N ARG A 69 1.98 10.13 -8.85
CA ARG A 69 3.18 10.85 -9.28
C ARG A 69 4.23 10.74 -8.18
N PHE A 70 5.31 10.00 -8.42
CA PHE A 70 6.49 10.03 -7.55
C PHE A 70 6.98 11.48 -7.45
N PRO A 71 7.20 12.03 -6.23
CA PRO A 71 7.83 13.35 -6.06
C PRO A 71 9.30 13.38 -6.52
N GLU A 72 9.87 12.23 -6.83
CA GLU A 72 11.28 12.09 -7.13
C GLU A 72 11.60 12.29 -8.62
N LYS A 73 12.61 13.13 -8.82
CA LYS A 73 13.31 13.43 -10.08
C LYS A 73 12.63 14.46 -10.98
N GLN A 74 12.31 15.64 -10.42
CA GLN A 74 12.72 16.84 -11.14
C GLN A 74 14.24 16.99 -10.96
N THR A 75 15.01 16.31 -11.81
CA THR A 75 16.38 16.74 -12.09
C THR A 75 16.26 18.12 -12.74
N LYS A 76 16.38 19.15 -11.91
CA LYS A 76 16.55 20.52 -12.35
C LYS A 76 17.75 20.52 -13.29
N LYS A 77 17.54 20.60 -14.61
CA LYS A 77 18.61 20.93 -15.55
C LYS A 77 19.21 22.24 -15.06
N VAL A 78 20.41 22.18 -14.52
CA VAL A 78 21.25 23.35 -14.27
C VAL A 78 21.54 23.95 -15.64
N PRO A 79 21.09 25.18 -15.97
CA PRO A 79 21.67 25.88 -17.10
C PRO A 79 23.09 26.27 -16.72
N ASP A 80 24.05 25.84 -17.54
CA ASP A 80 25.39 26.39 -17.57
C ASP A 80 25.30 27.88 -17.93
N SER A 81 25.32 28.72 -16.90
CA SER A 81 25.70 30.12 -17.03
C SER A 81 26.13 30.63 -15.66
N PHE A 82 27.43 30.57 -15.41
CA PHE A 82 28.07 31.39 -14.37
C PHE A 82 27.87 32.87 -14.75
N THR A 83 26.93 33.54 -14.07
CA THR A 83 26.90 35.00 -13.98
C THR A 83 27.40 35.40 -12.60
N PRO A 84 28.52 36.14 -12.46
CA PRO A 84 28.93 36.70 -11.19
C PRO A 84 28.08 37.95 -10.94
N GLY A 85 26.84 37.72 -10.48
CA GLY A 85 25.93 38.76 -10.04
C GLY A 85 25.82 38.71 -8.52
N LEU A 86 26.40 39.69 -7.85
CA LEU A 86 26.29 39.96 -6.43
C LEU A 86 24.81 39.88 -5.95
N THR A 87 24.46 38.81 -5.26
CA THR A 87 23.27 38.78 -4.39
C THR A 87 23.73 38.59 -2.96
N GLU A 88 24.02 39.72 -2.32
CA GLU A 88 24.65 39.87 -0.99
C GLU A 88 23.77 39.44 0.21
N LYS A 89 22.82 38.52 0.06
CA LYS A 89 22.04 38.06 1.22
C LYS A 89 22.00 36.55 1.24
N GLY A 90 23.06 36.00 1.83
CA GLY A 90 23.10 34.62 2.26
C GLY A 90 21.88 34.27 3.12
N PRO A 91 21.55 32.97 3.22
CA PRO A 91 20.33 32.51 3.87
C PRO A 91 20.23 33.01 5.34
N VAL A 92 19.00 33.26 5.79
CA VAL A 92 18.68 33.94 7.07
C VAL A 92 19.35 33.29 8.29
N TRP A 93 19.56 31.98 8.28
CA TRP A 93 20.25 31.26 9.36
C TRP A 93 21.73 31.67 9.48
N LEU A 94 22.39 31.98 8.36
CA LEU A 94 23.80 32.36 8.32
C LEU A 94 23.97 33.78 8.89
N GLN A 95 23.01 34.66 8.63
CA GLN A 95 22.99 36.01 9.21
C GLN A 95 22.80 35.97 10.73
N LYS A 96 22.05 34.99 11.25
CA LYS A 96 21.80 34.84 12.70
C LYS A 96 22.96 34.25 13.48
N LEU A 97 23.94 33.61 12.81
CA LEU A 97 25.14 33.06 13.45
C LEU A 97 26.26 34.08 13.59
N ILE A 98 26.18 35.22 12.89
CA ILE A 98 27.17 36.29 13.00
C ILE A 98 26.71 37.22 14.12
N ASP A 99 27.19 36.92 15.33
CA ASP A 99 27.01 37.78 16.49
C ASP A 99 27.95 38.99 16.35
N THR A 100 27.39 40.18 16.12
CA THR A 100 28.15 41.43 16.08
C THR A 100 28.05 42.12 17.45
N PRO A 101 29.08 42.05 18.31
CA PRO A 101 29.06 42.82 19.56
C PRO A 101 29.21 44.31 19.23
N SER A 102 28.19 45.10 19.53
CA SER A 102 28.24 46.57 19.46
C SER A 102 29.13 47.11 20.58
N ARG A 103 30.02 48.05 20.23
CA ARG A 103 30.90 48.76 21.16
C ARG A 103 30.14 49.77 22.01
#